data_AF-A0A699X9P9-F1
#
_entry.id   AF-A0A699X9P9-F1
#
_cell.length_a   1.000
_cell.length_b   1.000
_cell.length_c   1.000
_cell.angle_alpha   90.00
_cell.angle_beta   90.00
_cell.angle_gamma   90.00
#
_symmetry.space_group_name_H-M   'P 1'
#
loop_
_entity.id
_entity.type
_entity.pdbx_description
1 polymer ?
#
loop_
_entity_poly.entity_id
_entity_poly.type
_entity_poly.pdbx_seq_one_letter_code
_entity_poly.pdbx_strand_id
1 'polypeptide(L)' 'ETEKIDKYVSKLPDNIYGCVKASKPKTLDETIELANDLMDQKLRTYAERKTNNKRKADDSFRNNHSHQQ' A
#
# COMPACT_ATOMS: atom_id res chain seq x y z
N GLU A 1 -8.09 -24.63 -12.12
CA GLU A 1 -7.57 -23.26 -12.03
C GLU A 1 -8.35 -22.42 -11.02
N THR A 2 -9.64 -22.25 -11.25
CA THR A 2 -10.54 -21.37 -10.48
C THR A 2 -10.60 -21.68 -9.00
N GLU A 3 -10.63 -22.96 -8.61
CA GLU A 3 -10.61 -23.36 -7.19
C GLU A 3 -9.30 -22.96 -6.48
N LYS A 4 -8.16 -23.03 -7.19
CA LYS A 4 -6.87 -22.58 -6.65
C LYS A 4 -6.84 -21.07 -6.49
N ILE A 5 -7.41 -20.33 -7.45
CA ILE A 5 -7.56 -18.87 -7.40
C ILE A 5 -8.46 -18.50 -6.21
N ASP A 6 -9.63 -19.12 -6.06
CA ASP A 6 -10.56 -18.83 -4.97
C ASP A 6 -9.95 -19.13 -3.59
N LYS A 7 -9.23 -20.25 -3.46
CA LYS A 7 -8.49 -20.61 -2.24
C LYS A 7 -7.34 -19.64 -1.92
N TYR A 8 -6.73 -19.02 -2.92
CA TYR A 8 -5.69 -18.01 -2.72
C TYR A 8 -6.32 -16.66 -2.35
N VAL A 9 -7.32 -16.23 -3.11
CA VAL A 9 -8.04 -14.97 -2.92
C VAL A 9 -8.70 -14.92 -1.54
N SER A 10 -9.32 -16.01 -1.08
CA SER A 10 -9.93 -16.11 0.26
C SER A 10 -8.94 -15.97 1.43
N LYS A 11 -7.63 -16.10 1.18
CA LYS A 11 -6.57 -15.90 2.19
C LYS A 11 -5.99 -14.48 2.18
N LEU A 12 -6.38 -13.64 1.23
CA LEU A 12 -5.88 -12.27 1.13
C LEU A 12 -6.57 -11.38 2.17
N PRO A 13 -5.84 -10.38 2.72
CA PRO A 13 -6.47 -9.39 3.58
C PRO A 13 -7.51 -8.57 2.82
N ASP A 14 -8.56 -8.11 3.50
CA ASP A 14 -9.73 -7.44 2.91
C ASP A 14 -9.37 -6.26 2.01
N ASN A 15 -8.29 -5.56 2.37
CA ASN A 15 -7.78 -4.39 1.69
C ASN A 15 -7.11 -4.69 0.32
N ILE A 16 -6.85 -5.96 0.01
CA ILE A 16 -6.37 -6.48 -1.28
C ILE A 16 -7.48 -7.32 -1.94
N TYR A 17 -8.22 -8.11 -1.15
CA TYR A 17 -9.28 -9.02 -1.59
C TYR A 17 -10.24 -8.38 -2.60
N GLY A 18 -10.79 -7.22 -2.26
CA GLY A 18 -11.76 -6.52 -3.11
C GLY A 18 -11.19 -6.14 -4.48
N CYS A 19 -9.95 -5.64 -4.50
CA CYS A 19 -9.27 -5.26 -5.74
C CYS A 19 -8.96 -6.48 -6.63
N VAL A 20 -8.46 -7.57 -6.02
CA VAL A 20 -8.16 -8.80 -6.75
C VAL A 20 -9.43 -9.44 -7.32
N LYS A 21 -10.52 -9.51 -6.53
CA LYS A 21 -11.83 -9.99 -7.03
C LYS A 21 -12.38 -9.16 -8.17
N ALA A 22 -12.23 -7.84 -8.12
CA ALA A 22 -12.71 -6.94 -9.17
C ALA A 22 -11.96 -7.14 -10.50
N SER A 23 -10.66 -7.45 -10.43
CA SER A 23 -9.82 -7.70 -11.61
C SER A 23 -10.12 -9.02 -12.33
N LYS A 24 -10.86 -9.94 -11.70
CA LYS A 24 -11.23 -11.27 -12.26
C LYS A 24 -10.04 -11.98 -12.94
N PRO A 25 -8.94 -12.24 -12.21
CA PRO A 25 -7.77 -12.90 -12.78
C PRO A 25 -8.12 -14.28 -13.34
N LYS A 26 -7.47 -14.66 -14.43
CA LYS A 26 -7.74 -15.93 -15.13
C LYS A 26 -6.83 -17.03 -14.64
N THR A 27 -5.63 -16.66 -14.19
CA THR A 27 -4.59 -17.58 -13.73
C THR A 27 -4.19 -17.30 -12.28
N LEU A 28 -3.58 -18.29 -11.64
CA LEU A 28 -3.07 -18.13 -10.28
C LEU A 28 -1.88 -17.15 -10.23
N ASP A 29 -0.99 -17.19 -11.23
CA ASP A 29 0.13 -16.26 -11.36
C ASP A 29 -0.32 -14.80 -11.45
N GLU A 30 -1.31 -14.49 -12.30
CA GLU A 30 -1.88 -13.12 -12.36
C GLU A 30 -2.46 -12.68 -11.01
N THR A 31 -3.07 -13.61 -10.27
CA THR A 31 -3.62 -13.32 -8.94
C THR A 31 -2.51 -12.99 -7.94
N ILE A 32 -1.39 -13.72 -7.99
CA ILE A 32 -0.22 -13.53 -7.13
C ILE A 32 0.48 -12.22 -7.49
N GLU A 33 0.71 -11.95 -8.77
CA GLU A 33 1.32 -10.72 -9.26
C GLU A 33 0.49 -9.50 -8.83
N LEU A 34 -0.82 -9.53 -9.08
CA LEU A 34 -1.72 -8.43 -8.71
C LEU A 34 -1.76 -8.20 -7.18
N ALA A 35 -1.79 -9.26 -6.38
CA ALA A 35 -1.76 -9.12 -4.93
C ALA A 35 -0.45 -8.48 -4.45
N ASN A 36 0.69 -8.86 -5.04
CA ASN A 36 2.00 -8.28 -4.72
C ASN A 36 2.10 -6.82 -5.15
N ASP A 37 1.64 -6.47 -6.35
CA ASP A 37 1.64 -5.10 -6.85
C ASP A 37 0.82 -4.17 -5.95
N LEU A 38 -0.35 -4.62 -5.49
CA LEU A 38 -1.19 -3.86 -4.57
C LEU A 38 -0.54 -3.67 -3.19
N MET A 39 0.23 -4.66 -2.71
CA MET A 39 1.00 -4.54 -1.48
C MET A 39 2.18 -3.56 -1.64
N ASP A 40 2.92 -3.66 -2.74
CA ASP A 40 4.06 -2.78 -3.04
C ASP A 40 3.62 -1.33 -3.23
N GLN A 41 2.51 -1.09 -3.95
CA GLN A 41 1.95 0.24 -4.15
C GLN A 41 1.58 0.91 -2.82
N LYS A 42 0.98 0.15 -1.88
CA LYS A 42 0.66 0.66 -0.54
C LYS A 42 1.92 0.95 0.27
N LEU A 43 2.94 0.10 0.18
CA LEU A 43 4.22 0.32 0.85
C LEU A 43 4.91 1.59 0.34
N ARG A 44 4.97 1.80 -0.98
CA ARG A 44 5.52 3.02 -1.59
C ARG A 44 4.77 4.26 -1.11
N THR A 45 3.44 4.23 -1.15
CA THR A 45 2.60 5.33 -0.66
C THR A 45 2.90 5.66 0.81
N TYR A 46 3.11 4.66 1.65
CA TYR A 46 3.42 4.86 3.06
C TYR A 46 4.83 5.44 3.27
N ALA A 47 5.81 4.96 2.50
CA ALA A 47 7.17 5.47 2.51
C ALA A 47 7.22 6.95 2.08
N GLU A 48 6.52 7.32 1.00
CA GLU A 48 6.41 8.70 0.51
C GLU A 48 5.72 9.63 1.52
N ARG A 49 4.65 9.17 2.18
CA ARG A 49 4.01 9.95 3.25
C ARG A 49 4.94 10.15 4.44
N LYS A 50 5.71 9.14 4.82
CA LYS A 50 6.64 9.22 5.95
C LYS A 50 7.77 10.20 5.67
N THR A 51 8.32 10.21 4.46
CA THR A 51 9.38 11.17 4.07
C THR A 51 8.85 12.60 4.01
N ASN A 52 7.65 12.81 3.47
CA ASN A 52 7.03 14.14 3.46
C ASN A 52 6.68 14.65 4.87
N ASN A 53 6.12 13.80 5.73
CA ASN A 53 5.82 14.20 7.12
C ASN A 53 7.08 14.49 7.92
N LYS A 54 8.19 13.78 7.69
CA LYS A 54 9.47 14.04 8.37
C LYS A 54 10.04 15.40 8.00
N ARG A 55 10.00 15.80 6.71
CA ARG A 55 10.42 17.16 6.30
C ARG A 55 9.58 18.25 6.97
N LYS A 56 8.25 18.09 6.99
CA LYS A 56 7.35 19.06 7.64
C LYS A 56 7.60 19.19 9.14
N ALA A 57 7.88 18.10 9.85
CA ALA A 57 8.21 18.15 11.26
C ALA A 57 9.50 18.95 11.49
N ASP A 58 10.56 18.66 10.73
CA ASP A 58 11.85 19.35 10.83
C ASP A 58 11.74 20.86 10.56
N ASP A 59 11.03 21.25 9.49
CA ASP A 59 10.79 22.66 9.15
C ASP A 59 9.99 23.38 10.26
N SER A 60 9.02 22.70 10.88
CA SER A 60 8.19 23.28 11.94
C SER A 60 8.97 23.48 13.25
N PHE A 61 9.93 22.60 13.58
CA PHE A 61 10.83 22.80 14.74
C PHE A 61 11.79 23.97 14.50
N ARG A 62 12.28 24.12 13.27
CA ARG A 62 13.27 25.15 12.91
C ARG A 62 12.68 26.55 12.77
N ASN A 63 11.40 26.67 12.41
CA ASN A 63 10.71 27.97 12.33
C ASN A 63 10.23 28.52 13.68
N ASN A 64 10.14 27.70 14.74
CA ASN A 64 9.71 28.15 16.06
C ASN A 64 10.85 28.72 16.92
N HIS A 65 12.11 28.62 16.47
CA HIS A 65 13.28 29.09 17.22
C HIS A 65 13.67 30.55 16.93
N SER A 66 13.07 31.18 15.91
CA SER A 66 13.32 32.57 15.51
C SER A 66 12.30 33.58 16.08
N HIS A 67 11.41 33.17 16.98
CA HIS A 67 10.40 34.05 17.58
C HIS A 67 10.31 33.94 19.11
N GLN A 68 11.45 33.82 19.79
CA GLN A 68 11.54 34.24 21.18
C GLN A 68 12.30 35.56 21.21
N GLN A 69 11.52 36.63 21.35
CA GLN A 69 11.96 37.96 21.76
C GLN A 69 12.29 37.95 23.26
#